data_AF-A0A221W194-F1
#
_entry.id   AF-A0A221W194-F1
#
_cell.length_a   1.000
_cell.length_b   1.000
_cell.length_c   1.000
_cell.angle_alpha   90.00
_cell.angle_beta   90.00
_cell.angle_gamma   90.00
#
_symmetry.space_group_name_H-M   'P 1'
#
loop_
_entity.id
_entity.type
_entity.pdbx_description
1 polymer ?
#
loop_
_entity_poly.entity_id
_entity_poly.type
_entity_poly.pdbx_seq_one_letter_code
_entity_poly.pdbx_strand_id
1 'polypeptide(L)'
;MSLLVVVLWHWAFTILVWGPDGPEATSPLGFTSGLWIATWLLQVLPVFFYIGGYVHMVSWERAKARGTTLAAFVGSRLRQLAVPGGALLLTWVVLGGVLSTMFNLRWMGQVVLLVISPLWFLAVYLVLIALLPFSLWLHRRFDLLALIWMGGAAMLVDVLRFRYGLELLGWLNMLLVWGLAHQAGFFYQRLARVGRRFGPVVLWVGLFALAGLVFSGLYPGSMVGVPGDRLSNMAPPTFVIVALLAFQMGAVEVLRPRMQVLLQRARWQRFNDVINRFALPLFLFHTTGMALSQVVTWLIQGSPVNDTTVPDVGWWLERPIAVIGPLLCTLPVIALFGRYWMRHRTEKATSPPP
;
A
#
# COMPACT_ATOMS: atom_id res chain seq x y z
N MET A 1 -2.90 -5.46 -9.30
CA MET A 1 -1.49 -5.26 -9.73
C MET A 1 -0.68 -4.45 -8.73
N SER A 2 -1.14 -3.27 -8.27
CA SER A 2 -0.40 -2.47 -7.26
C SER A 2 -0.06 -3.23 -5.99
N LEU A 3 -0.99 -4.02 -5.44
CA LEU A 3 -0.71 -4.87 -4.27
C LEU A 3 0.41 -5.89 -4.49
N LEU A 4 0.61 -6.38 -5.73
CA LEU A 4 1.73 -7.27 -6.03
C LEU A 4 3.06 -6.55 -5.98
N VAL A 5 3.12 -5.31 -6.46
CA VAL A 5 4.35 -4.50 -6.38
C VAL A 5 4.75 -4.33 -4.92
N VAL A 6 3.78 -4.05 -4.04
CA VAL A 6 4.03 -3.97 -2.58
C VAL A 6 4.54 -5.31 -2.03
N VAL A 7 3.90 -6.43 -2.38
CA VAL A 7 4.29 -7.76 -1.89
C VAL A 7 5.70 -8.14 -2.37
N LEU A 8 5.96 -7.98 -3.67
CA LEU A 8 7.28 -8.24 -4.26
C LEU A 8 8.34 -7.31 -3.69
N TRP A 9 7.99 -6.05 -3.41
CA TRP A 9 8.90 -5.11 -2.77
C TRP A 9 9.32 -5.60 -1.40
N HIS A 10 8.37 -5.98 -0.53
CA HIS A 10 8.72 -6.51 0.78
C HIS A 10 9.58 -7.78 0.65
N TRP A 11 9.19 -8.72 -0.20
CA TRP A 11 9.93 -9.97 -0.38
C TRP A 11 11.34 -9.79 -0.94
N ALA A 12 11.52 -8.89 -1.90
CA ALA A 12 12.81 -8.68 -2.54
C ALA A 12 13.71 -7.72 -1.75
N PHE A 13 13.17 -6.66 -1.15
CA PHE A 13 13.96 -5.53 -0.66
C PHE A 13 13.92 -5.31 0.85
N THR A 14 13.18 -6.11 1.61
CA THR A 14 13.31 -6.11 3.07
C THR A 14 14.55 -6.90 3.46
N ILE A 15 15.52 -6.22 4.06
CA ILE A 15 16.71 -6.81 4.68
C ILE A 15 16.41 -6.93 6.17
N LEU A 16 16.66 -8.09 6.78
CA LEU A 16 16.50 -8.28 8.22
C LEU A 16 17.88 -8.34 8.86
N VAL A 17 18.13 -7.41 9.78
CA VAL A 17 19.36 -7.36 10.58
C VAL A 17 19.00 -7.73 12.02
N TRP A 18 19.75 -8.67 12.59
CA TRP A 18 19.52 -9.12 13.97
C TRP A 18 20.37 -8.30 14.94
N GLY A 19 19.69 -7.54 15.79
CA GLY A 19 20.28 -6.76 16.88
C GLY A 19 20.03 -7.36 18.28
N PRO A 20 20.47 -6.68 19.35
CA PRO A 20 20.30 -7.14 20.74
C PRO A 20 18.84 -7.31 21.17
N ASP A 21 17.95 -6.50 20.60
CA ASP A 21 16.53 -6.47 20.95
C ASP A 21 15.63 -7.27 19.98
N GLY A 22 16.22 -7.84 18.92
CA GLY A 22 15.50 -8.62 17.92
C GLY A 22 15.82 -8.30 16.47
N PRO A 23 15.01 -8.82 15.52
CA PRO A 23 15.16 -8.52 14.11
C PRO A 23 14.59 -7.14 13.78
N GLU A 24 15.39 -6.35 13.08
CA GLU A 24 15.03 -5.03 12.56
C GLU A 24 15.00 -5.06 11.04
N ALA A 25 13.97 -4.44 10.45
CA ALA A 25 13.87 -4.31 9.00
C ALA A 25 14.64 -3.09 8.49
N THR A 26 15.54 -3.31 7.55
CA THR A 26 16.24 -2.28 6.79
C THR A 26 16.00 -2.42 5.28
N SER A 27 16.48 -1.44 4.52
CA SER A 27 16.31 -1.34 3.08
C SER A 27 17.67 -1.22 2.38
N PRO A 28 17.85 -1.81 1.18
CA PRO A 28 19.07 -1.62 0.38
C PRO A 28 19.33 -0.16 0.01
N LEU A 29 18.30 0.69 0.06
CA LEU A 29 18.41 2.12 -0.20
C LEU A 29 19.26 2.85 0.87
N GLY A 30 19.41 2.28 2.07
CA GLY A 30 20.32 2.83 3.08
C GLY A 30 21.79 2.66 2.74
N PHE A 31 22.12 1.76 1.80
CA PHE A 31 23.48 1.40 1.42
C PHE A 31 23.86 1.89 0.01
N THR A 32 22.91 2.41 -0.76
CA THR A 32 23.11 2.73 -2.18
C THR A 32 22.71 4.16 -2.50
N SER A 33 23.62 4.92 -3.10
CA SER A 33 23.35 6.31 -3.48
C SER A 33 22.50 6.36 -4.77
N GLY A 34 21.50 7.24 -4.80
CA GLY A 34 20.69 7.54 -5.99
C GLY A 34 19.61 6.51 -6.36
N LEU A 35 19.69 5.26 -5.89
CA LEU A 35 18.65 4.24 -6.16
C LEU A 35 17.28 4.59 -5.58
N TRP A 36 17.23 5.51 -4.61
CA TRP A 36 15.98 6.02 -4.05
C TRP A 36 15.08 6.67 -5.12
N ILE A 37 15.61 7.13 -6.27
CA ILE A 37 14.79 7.67 -7.36
C ILE A 37 13.84 6.60 -7.93
N ALA A 38 14.23 5.32 -7.90
CA ALA A 38 13.37 4.22 -8.33
C ALA A 38 12.07 4.15 -7.51
N THR A 39 12.08 4.63 -6.26
CA THR A 39 10.90 4.69 -5.41
C THR A 39 9.83 5.63 -5.97
N TRP A 40 10.16 6.60 -6.83
CA TRP A 40 9.17 7.47 -7.46
C TRP A 40 8.24 6.71 -8.41
N LEU A 41 8.71 5.59 -8.96
CA LEU A 41 7.90 4.67 -9.78
C LEU A 41 7.38 3.48 -8.98
N LEU A 42 8.20 2.93 -8.10
CA LEU A 42 7.91 1.69 -7.38
C LEU A 42 7.03 1.91 -6.14
N GLN A 43 6.97 3.12 -5.60
CA GLN A 43 6.04 3.46 -4.51
C GLN A 43 4.61 3.62 -5.06
N VAL A 44 3.83 2.53 -5.01
CA VAL A 44 2.51 2.45 -5.65
C VAL A 44 1.34 2.92 -4.79
N LEU A 45 1.57 3.25 -3.52
CA LEU A 45 0.51 3.66 -2.58
C LEU A 45 -0.34 4.84 -3.08
N PRO A 46 0.21 5.94 -3.63
CA PRO A 46 -0.60 7.05 -4.14
C PRO A 46 -1.52 6.63 -5.29
N VAL A 47 -0.99 5.86 -6.26
CA VAL A 47 -1.79 5.29 -7.37
C VAL A 47 -2.84 4.30 -6.85
N PHE A 48 -2.52 3.51 -5.82
CA PHE A 48 -3.49 2.60 -5.22
C PHE A 48 -4.71 3.35 -4.69
N PHE A 49 -4.51 4.44 -3.94
CA PHE A 49 -5.62 5.27 -3.45
C PHE A 49 -6.36 5.98 -4.58
N TYR A 50 -5.64 6.50 -5.58
CA TYR A 50 -6.23 7.11 -6.80
C TYR A 50 -7.16 6.14 -7.54
N ILE A 51 -6.67 4.95 -7.86
CA ILE A 51 -7.49 3.93 -8.53
C ILE A 51 -8.60 3.43 -7.59
N GLY A 52 -8.32 3.32 -6.29
CA GLY A 52 -9.32 2.97 -5.27
C GLY A 52 -10.48 3.95 -5.23
N GLY A 53 -10.22 5.26 -5.33
CA GLY A 53 -11.23 6.32 -5.46
C GLY A 53 -12.12 6.12 -6.67
N TYR A 54 -11.50 5.95 -7.84
CA TYR A 54 -12.23 5.68 -9.07
C TYR A 54 -13.12 4.43 -8.96
N VAL A 55 -12.58 3.33 -8.46
CA VAL A 55 -13.29 2.05 -8.30
C VAL A 55 -14.42 2.16 -7.29
N HIS A 56 -14.24 2.88 -6.18
CA HIS A 56 -15.30 3.11 -5.19
C HIS A 56 -16.44 3.93 -5.76
N MET A 57 -16.16 5.00 -6.51
CA MET A 57 -17.17 5.81 -7.17
C MET A 57 -17.99 4.98 -8.17
N VAL A 58 -17.33 4.27 -9.08
CA VAL A 58 -18.02 3.43 -10.08
C VAL A 58 -18.80 2.28 -9.44
N SER A 59 -18.21 1.65 -8.41
CA SER A 59 -18.88 0.56 -7.68
C SER A 59 -20.09 1.06 -6.90
N TRP A 60 -20.01 2.27 -6.34
CA TRP A 60 -21.12 2.92 -5.65
C TRP A 60 -22.25 3.26 -6.63
N GLU A 61 -21.97 3.90 -7.77
CA GLU A 61 -23.00 4.22 -8.76
C GLU A 61 -23.73 2.97 -9.27
N ARG A 62 -23.00 1.86 -9.48
CA ARG A 62 -23.60 0.56 -9.81
C ARG A 62 -24.46 -0.02 -8.68
N ALA A 63 -24.05 0.14 -7.42
CA ALA A 63 -24.81 -0.34 -6.26
C ALA A 63 -26.08 0.49 -6.03
N LYS A 64 -25.96 1.81 -6.19
CA LYS A 64 -27.08 2.76 -6.17
C LYS A 64 -28.13 2.42 -7.23
N ALA A 65 -27.70 2.10 -8.46
CA ALA A 65 -28.60 1.66 -9.53
C ALA A 65 -29.35 0.35 -9.21
N ARG A 66 -28.85 -0.46 -8.27
CA ARG A 66 -29.52 -1.67 -7.74
C ARG A 66 -30.30 -1.42 -6.45
N GLY A 67 -30.55 -0.17 -6.06
CA GLY A 67 -31.30 0.18 -4.85
C GLY A 67 -30.53 0.01 -3.54
N THR A 68 -29.21 -0.21 -3.56
CA THR A 68 -28.41 -0.34 -2.34
C THR A 68 -28.21 1.02 -1.66
N THR A 69 -28.44 1.10 -0.35
CA THR A 69 -28.15 2.32 0.42
C THR A 69 -26.65 2.54 0.61
N LEU A 70 -26.24 3.80 0.80
CA LEU A 70 -24.82 4.14 0.96
C LEU A 70 -24.22 3.52 2.21
N ALA A 71 -24.98 3.50 3.32
CA ALA A 71 -24.57 2.86 4.56
C ALA A 71 -24.35 1.35 4.38
N ALA A 72 -25.26 0.65 3.68
CA ALA A 72 -25.10 -0.77 3.40
C ALA A 72 -23.89 -1.07 2.51
N PHE A 73 -23.63 -0.22 1.50
CA PHE A 73 -22.45 -0.33 0.65
C PHE A 73 -21.15 -0.18 1.45
N VAL A 74 -21.04 0.90 2.23
CA VAL A 74 -19.86 1.19 3.07
C VAL A 74 -19.65 0.10 4.11
N GLY A 75 -20.69 -0.27 4.87
CA GLY A 75 -20.61 -1.30 5.91
C GLY A 75 -20.20 -2.66 5.37
N SER A 76 -20.71 -3.05 4.21
CA SER A 76 -20.31 -4.30 3.53
C SER A 76 -18.82 -4.30 3.16
N ARG A 77 -18.30 -3.18 2.62
CA ARG A 77 -16.89 -3.04 2.25
C ARG A 77 -15.97 -3.01 3.46
N LEU A 78 -16.35 -2.27 4.51
CA LEU A 78 -15.62 -2.25 5.78
C LEU A 78 -15.52 -3.65 6.36
N ARG A 79 -16.64 -4.38 6.48
CA ARG A 79 -16.63 -5.75 7.03
C ARG A 79 -15.77 -6.71 6.20
N GLN A 80 -15.82 -6.63 4.87
CA GLN A 80 -15.03 -7.49 3.97
C GLN A 80 -13.52 -7.32 4.15
N LEU A 81 -13.05 -6.16 4.59
CA LEU A 81 -11.64 -5.84 4.75
C LEU A 81 -11.17 -5.87 6.21
N ALA A 82 -11.98 -5.35 7.13
CA ALA A 82 -11.68 -5.28 8.56
C ALA A 82 -11.69 -6.65 9.23
N VAL A 83 -12.61 -7.55 8.85
CA VAL A 83 -12.66 -8.90 9.44
C VAL A 83 -11.38 -9.70 9.15
N PRO A 84 -10.93 -9.88 7.90
CA PRO A 84 -9.71 -10.65 7.65
C PRO A 84 -8.45 -9.95 8.16
N GLY A 85 -8.37 -8.61 8.09
CA GLY A 85 -7.23 -7.86 8.64
C GLY A 85 -7.17 -7.92 10.18
N GLY A 86 -8.31 -7.76 10.85
CA GLY A 86 -8.43 -7.85 12.30
C GLY A 86 -8.18 -9.27 12.82
N ALA A 87 -8.62 -10.30 12.09
CA ALA A 87 -8.30 -11.69 12.42
C ALA A 87 -6.79 -11.94 12.38
N LEU A 88 -6.10 -11.48 11.32
CA LEU A 88 -4.65 -11.60 11.22
C LEU A 88 -3.93 -10.89 12.38
N LEU A 89 -4.33 -9.65 12.67
CA LEU A 89 -3.77 -8.86 13.78
C LEU A 89 -3.93 -9.60 15.11
N LEU A 90 -5.14 -10.07 15.41
CA LEU A 90 -5.42 -10.81 16.63
C LEU A 90 -4.60 -12.10 16.71
N THR A 91 -4.53 -12.85 15.61
CA THR A 91 -3.74 -14.09 15.54
C THR A 91 -2.28 -13.84 15.89
N TRP A 92 -1.64 -12.83 15.30
CA TRP A 92 -0.23 -12.53 15.58
C TRP A 92 0.01 -11.97 16.98
N VAL A 93 -0.89 -11.15 17.51
CA VAL A 93 -0.79 -10.64 18.89
C VAL A 93 -0.91 -11.78 19.89
N VAL A 94 -1.89 -12.68 19.73
CA VAL A 94 -2.06 -13.84 20.62
C VAL A 94 -0.90 -14.82 20.47
N LEU A 95 -0.56 -15.20 19.25
CA LEU A 95 0.53 -16.13 18.98
C LEU A 95 1.86 -15.60 19.51
N GLY A 96 2.20 -14.35 19.20
CA GLY A 96 3.41 -13.71 19.67
C GLY A 96 3.45 -13.57 21.19
N GLY A 97 2.32 -13.22 21.83
CA GLY A 97 2.21 -13.18 23.28
C GLY A 97 2.45 -14.53 23.94
N VAL A 98 1.82 -15.59 23.44
CA VAL A 98 2.00 -16.96 23.94
C VAL A 98 3.42 -17.46 23.73
N LEU A 99 4.01 -17.27 22.54
CA LEU A 99 5.39 -17.70 22.27
C LEU A 99 6.40 -16.91 23.12
N SER A 100 6.16 -15.60 23.29
CA SER A 100 7.00 -14.75 24.13
C SER A 100 7.02 -15.22 25.58
N THR A 101 5.89 -15.64 26.14
CA THR A 101 5.80 -16.09 27.54
C THR A 101 6.31 -17.52 27.71
N MET A 102 5.99 -18.43 26.80
CA MET A 102 6.40 -19.84 26.89
C MET A 102 7.91 -20.03 26.71
N PHE A 103 8.53 -19.28 25.80
CA PHE A 103 9.94 -19.45 25.44
C PHE A 103 10.83 -18.28 25.89
N ASN A 104 10.29 -17.33 26.66
CA ASN A 104 10.99 -16.13 27.15
C ASN A 104 11.67 -15.31 26.03
N LEU A 105 10.98 -15.19 24.88
CA LEU A 105 11.51 -14.54 23.67
C LEU A 105 11.25 -13.04 23.69
N ARG A 106 12.15 -12.26 24.30
CA ARG A 106 12.05 -10.80 24.42
C ARG A 106 11.89 -10.07 23.06
N TRP A 107 12.43 -10.65 21.98
CA TRP A 107 12.38 -10.09 20.62
C TRP A 107 11.08 -10.37 19.86
N MET A 108 10.21 -11.25 20.36
CA MET A 108 8.99 -11.66 19.67
C MET A 108 8.05 -10.48 19.37
N GLY A 109 8.04 -9.46 20.24
CA GLY A 109 7.30 -8.22 20.01
C GLY A 109 7.71 -7.50 18.73
N GLN A 110 9.00 -7.47 18.39
CA GLN A 110 9.49 -6.88 17.15
C GLN A 110 9.04 -7.68 15.93
N VAL A 111 9.05 -9.02 16.01
CA VAL A 111 8.55 -9.89 14.92
C VAL A 111 7.06 -9.65 14.68
N VAL A 112 6.25 -9.61 15.74
CA VAL A 112 4.82 -9.29 15.63
C VAL A 112 4.64 -7.93 14.96
N LEU A 113 5.36 -6.91 15.41
CA LEU A 113 5.30 -5.55 14.86
C LEU A 113 5.66 -5.54 13.38
N LEU A 114 6.75 -6.20 12.97
CA LEU A 114 7.17 -6.30 11.57
C LEU A 114 6.08 -6.95 10.71
N VAL A 115 5.49 -8.06 11.18
CA VAL A 115 4.48 -8.79 10.42
C VAL A 115 3.19 -7.99 10.27
N ILE A 116 2.73 -7.31 11.32
CA ILE A 116 1.50 -6.52 11.28
C ILE A 116 1.70 -5.11 10.70
N SER A 117 2.95 -4.63 10.59
CA SER A 117 3.24 -3.26 10.14
C SER A 117 2.50 -2.88 8.84
N PRO A 118 2.40 -3.71 7.79
CA PRO A 118 1.71 -3.31 6.56
C PRO A 118 0.20 -3.06 6.74
N LEU A 119 -0.40 -3.49 7.86
CA LEU A 119 -1.82 -3.24 8.14
C LEU A 119 -2.14 -1.75 8.36
N TRP A 120 -1.14 -0.89 8.58
CA TRP A 120 -1.38 0.56 8.73
C TRP A 120 -2.10 1.14 7.50
N PHE A 121 -1.71 0.76 6.28
CA PHE A 121 -2.39 1.30 5.10
C PHE A 121 -3.78 0.71 4.93
N LEU A 122 -4.00 -0.53 5.37
CA LEU A 122 -5.33 -1.13 5.37
C LEU A 122 -6.25 -0.33 6.30
N ALA A 123 -5.74 0.08 7.48
CA ALA A 123 -6.46 0.97 8.39
C ALA A 123 -6.81 2.30 7.73
N VAL A 124 -5.85 2.95 7.04
CA VAL A 124 -6.11 4.17 6.27
C VAL A 124 -7.18 3.94 5.20
N TYR A 125 -7.09 2.83 4.46
CA TYR A 125 -8.05 2.50 3.41
C TYR A 125 -9.46 2.26 3.97
N LEU A 126 -9.58 1.62 5.14
CA LEU A 126 -10.85 1.48 5.87
C LEU A 126 -11.41 2.85 6.27
N VAL A 127 -10.59 3.76 6.77
CA VAL A 127 -11.02 5.12 7.11
C VAL A 127 -11.52 5.85 5.86
N LEU A 128 -10.83 5.75 4.73
CA LEU A 128 -11.29 6.35 3.47
C LEU A 128 -12.60 5.74 2.94
N ILE A 129 -12.83 4.44 3.16
CA ILE A 129 -14.12 3.81 2.86
C ILE A 129 -15.21 4.36 3.78
N ALA A 130 -14.93 4.50 5.08
CA ALA A 130 -15.88 5.06 6.04
C ALA A 130 -16.22 6.52 5.70
N LEU A 131 -15.24 7.29 5.22
CA LEU A 131 -15.39 8.68 4.80
C LEU A 131 -15.98 8.83 3.39
N LEU A 132 -16.24 7.75 2.66
CA LEU A 132 -16.79 7.80 1.30
C LEU A 132 -18.06 8.68 1.17
N PRO A 133 -19.03 8.66 2.10
CA PRO A 133 -20.19 9.56 2.03
C PRO A 133 -19.80 11.04 2.03
N PHE A 134 -18.84 11.40 2.88
CA PHE A 134 -18.30 12.75 2.96
C PHE A 134 -17.50 13.12 1.70
N SER A 135 -16.64 12.20 1.22
CA SER A 135 -15.87 12.38 -0.02
C SER A 135 -16.78 12.61 -1.24
N LEU A 136 -17.88 11.85 -1.35
CA LEU A 136 -18.88 12.02 -2.41
C LEU A 136 -19.62 13.36 -2.31
N TRP A 137 -19.99 13.76 -1.08
CA TRP A 137 -20.59 15.07 -0.84
C TRP A 137 -19.63 16.20 -1.26
N LEU A 138 -18.38 16.12 -0.83
CA LEU A 138 -17.33 17.09 -1.14
C LEU A 138 -17.10 17.18 -2.66
N HIS A 139 -17.08 16.04 -3.35
CA HIS A 139 -16.94 15.98 -4.81
C HIS A 139 -18.11 16.64 -5.53
N ARG A 140 -19.35 16.37 -5.12
CA ARG A 140 -20.54 16.95 -5.76
C ARG A 140 -20.68 18.45 -5.48
N ARG A 141 -20.26 18.91 -4.30
CA ARG A 141 -20.46 20.30 -3.86
C ARG A 141 -19.33 21.23 -4.31
N PHE A 142 -18.08 20.78 -4.25
CA PHE A 142 -16.89 21.62 -4.45
C PHE A 142 -16.03 21.17 -5.63
N ASP A 143 -16.27 19.98 -6.20
CA ASP A 143 -15.57 19.45 -7.37
C ASP A 143 -14.03 19.61 -7.23
N LEU A 144 -13.35 20.28 -8.16
CA LEU A 144 -11.89 20.48 -8.14
C LEU A 144 -11.40 21.29 -6.92
N LEU A 145 -12.22 22.18 -6.36
CA LEU A 145 -11.83 22.98 -5.19
C LEU A 145 -11.50 22.09 -3.98
N ALA A 146 -12.15 20.93 -3.87
CA ALA A 146 -11.84 19.96 -2.83
C ALA A 146 -10.36 19.54 -2.83
N LEU A 147 -9.82 19.22 -4.01
CA LEU A 147 -8.43 18.80 -4.16
C LEU A 147 -7.46 19.95 -3.84
N ILE A 148 -7.80 21.16 -4.29
CA ILE A 148 -6.98 22.36 -4.05
C ILE A 148 -6.88 22.63 -2.55
N TRP A 149 -8.01 22.63 -1.84
CA TRP A 149 -8.03 22.87 -0.39
C TRP A 149 -7.37 21.75 0.41
N MET A 150 -7.56 20.48 0.02
CA MET A 150 -6.84 19.36 0.65
C MET A 150 -5.34 19.45 0.44
N GLY A 151 -4.89 19.86 -0.75
CA GLY A 151 -3.47 20.05 -1.07
C GLY A 151 -2.89 21.23 -0.28
N GLY A 152 -3.58 22.36 -0.25
CA GLY A 152 -3.18 23.53 0.54
C GLY A 152 -3.11 23.23 2.04
N ALA A 153 -4.09 22.49 2.57
CA ALA A 153 -4.09 22.06 3.97
C ALA A 153 -2.93 21.09 4.27
N ALA A 154 -2.65 20.14 3.37
CA ALA A 154 -1.53 19.21 3.56
C ALA A 154 -0.17 19.93 3.55
N MET A 155 -0.01 20.91 2.66
CA MET A 155 1.18 21.77 2.63
C MET A 155 1.29 22.62 3.91
N LEU A 156 0.18 23.19 4.39
CA LEU A 156 0.15 23.95 5.64
C LEU A 156 0.55 23.08 6.84
N VAL A 157 0.06 21.84 6.90
CA VAL A 157 0.45 20.87 7.95
C VAL A 157 1.96 20.63 7.93
N ASP A 158 2.56 20.42 6.75
CA ASP A 158 4.02 20.25 6.65
C ASP A 158 4.78 21.51 7.07
N VAL A 159 4.31 22.70 6.69
CA VAL A 159 4.90 23.97 7.15
C VAL A 159 4.84 24.09 8.67
N LEU A 160 3.69 23.76 9.27
CA LEU A 160 3.52 23.76 10.73
C LEU A 160 4.46 22.75 11.40
N ARG A 161 4.61 21.57 10.79
CA ARG A 161 5.46 20.49 11.29
C ARG A 161 6.94 20.89 11.27
N PHE A 162 7.44 21.29 10.11
CA PHE A 162 8.87 21.55 9.91
C PHE A 162 9.35 22.88 10.46
N ARG A 163 8.49 23.91 10.48
CA ARG A 163 8.89 25.25 10.95
C ARG A 163 8.64 25.46 12.44
N TYR A 164 7.59 24.85 13.00
CA TYR A 164 7.18 25.07 14.38
C TYR A 164 7.29 23.81 15.27
N GLY A 165 7.84 22.71 14.74
CA GLY A 165 8.09 21.48 15.52
C GLY A 165 6.82 20.73 15.96
N LEU A 166 5.69 21.01 15.33
CA LEU A 166 4.40 20.41 15.68
C LEU A 166 4.23 19.02 15.04
N GLU A 167 5.11 18.07 15.39
CA GLU A 167 5.19 16.73 14.77
C GLU A 167 3.86 15.96 14.75
N LEU A 168 3.06 16.11 15.80
CA LEU A 168 1.75 15.46 15.92
C LEU A 168 0.77 15.89 14.82
N LEU A 169 0.89 17.10 14.26
CA LEU A 169 0.04 17.56 13.17
C LEU A 169 0.26 16.75 11.89
N GLY A 170 1.43 16.12 11.73
CA GLY A 170 1.71 15.25 10.58
C GLY A 170 0.66 14.15 10.41
N TRP A 171 0.07 13.65 11.50
CA TRP A 171 -0.98 12.63 11.42
C TRP A 171 -2.25 13.12 10.69
N LEU A 172 -2.51 14.43 10.63
CA LEU A 172 -3.60 14.98 9.81
C LEU A 172 -3.38 14.71 8.32
N ASN A 173 -2.12 14.67 7.86
CA ASN A 173 -1.81 14.34 6.47
C ASN A 173 -2.16 12.89 6.12
N MET A 174 -2.32 12.00 7.11
CA MET A 174 -2.87 10.67 6.87
C MET A 174 -4.27 10.73 6.26
N LEU A 175 -5.06 11.73 6.62
CA LEU A 175 -6.38 11.98 6.02
C LEU A 175 -6.28 12.90 4.80
N LEU A 176 -5.49 13.98 4.88
CA LEU A 176 -5.44 14.99 3.82
C LEU A 176 -4.76 14.46 2.55
N VAL A 177 -3.58 13.84 2.65
CA VAL A 177 -2.81 13.39 1.49
C VAL A 177 -3.42 12.13 0.88
N TRP A 178 -3.72 11.11 1.69
CA TRP A 178 -4.34 9.88 1.18
C TRP A 178 -5.80 10.10 0.76
N GLY A 179 -6.52 10.97 1.47
CA GLY A 179 -7.84 11.43 1.05
C GLY A 179 -7.79 12.21 -0.26
N LEU A 180 -6.78 13.07 -0.47
CA LEU A 180 -6.59 13.77 -1.73
C LEU A 180 -6.32 12.78 -2.86
N ALA A 181 -5.44 11.80 -2.64
CA ALA A 181 -5.17 10.75 -3.61
C ALA A 181 -6.46 9.98 -3.97
N HIS A 182 -7.26 9.61 -2.97
CA HIS A 182 -8.55 8.96 -3.18
C HIS A 182 -9.56 9.84 -3.93
N GLN A 183 -9.72 11.09 -3.51
CA GLN A 183 -10.61 12.07 -4.12
C GLN A 183 -10.20 12.39 -5.58
N ALA A 184 -8.90 12.43 -5.88
CA ALA A 184 -8.39 12.60 -7.23
C ALA A 184 -8.89 11.49 -8.17
N GLY A 185 -9.09 10.27 -7.63
CA GLY A 185 -9.65 9.13 -8.34
C GLY A 185 -11.03 9.38 -8.94
N PHE A 186 -11.84 10.24 -8.33
CA PHE A 186 -13.16 10.58 -8.87
C PHE A 186 -13.07 11.34 -10.21
N PHE A 187 -11.94 11.99 -10.47
CA PHE A 187 -11.67 12.70 -11.72
C PHE A 187 -11.06 11.82 -12.81
N TYR A 188 -10.76 10.54 -12.54
CA TYR A 188 -10.10 9.63 -13.50
C TYR A 188 -10.77 9.59 -14.88
N GLN A 189 -12.11 9.54 -14.94
CA GLN A 189 -12.81 9.55 -16.23
C GLN A 189 -12.81 10.91 -16.89
N ARG A 190 -12.87 12.01 -16.12
CA ARG A 190 -12.80 13.36 -16.67
C ARG A 190 -11.42 13.58 -17.29
N LEU A 191 -10.38 13.21 -16.56
CA LEU A 191 -8.99 13.25 -17.01
C LEU A 191 -8.79 12.48 -18.33
N ALA A 192 -9.35 11.28 -18.42
CA ALA A 192 -9.31 10.45 -19.62
C ALA A 192 -9.96 11.11 -20.86
N ARG A 193 -10.95 11.99 -20.67
CA ARG A 193 -11.72 12.63 -21.75
C ARG A 193 -11.11 13.94 -22.25
N VAL A 194 -10.28 14.62 -21.44
CA VAL A 194 -9.68 15.93 -21.80
C VAL A 194 -8.74 15.84 -23.00
N GLY A 195 -8.21 14.64 -23.30
CA GLY A 195 -7.47 14.35 -24.53
C GLY A 195 -6.04 13.87 -24.29
N ARG A 196 -5.42 13.31 -25.33
CA ARG A 196 -4.12 12.60 -25.25
C ARG A 196 -2.94 13.47 -24.82
N ARG A 197 -3.06 14.80 -24.92
CA ARG A 197 -2.01 15.75 -24.56
C ARG A 197 -1.97 16.07 -23.07
N PHE A 198 -3.05 15.84 -22.32
CA PHE A 198 -3.12 16.21 -20.92
C PHE A 198 -2.33 15.26 -20.00
N GLY A 199 -2.28 13.96 -20.34
CA GLY A 199 -1.48 12.97 -19.60
C GLY A 199 0.01 13.36 -19.47
N PRO A 200 0.70 13.68 -20.58
CA PRO A 200 2.07 14.19 -20.53
C PRO A 200 2.25 15.47 -19.71
N VAL A 201 1.30 16.42 -19.78
CA VAL A 201 1.38 17.66 -18.98
C VAL A 201 1.36 17.35 -17.49
N VAL A 202 0.39 16.56 -17.03
CA VAL A 202 0.29 16.16 -15.61
C VAL A 202 1.53 15.36 -15.18
N LEU A 203 2.05 14.49 -16.05
CA LEU A 203 3.26 13.72 -15.79
C LEU A 203 4.45 14.64 -15.55
N TRP A 204 4.74 15.55 -16.47
CA TRP A 204 5.91 16.42 -16.37
C TRP A 204 5.77 17.46 -15.26
N VAL A 205 4.59 18.05 -15.07
CA VAL A 205 4.32 18.95 -13.94
C VAL A 205 4.54 18.24 -12.61
N GLY A 206 4.00 17.01 -12.47
CA GLY A 206 4.21 16.21 -11.27
C GLY A 206 5.68 15.84 -11.05
N LEU A 207 6.40 15.46 -12.12
CA LEU A 207 7.82 15.10 -12.04
C LEU A 207 8.69 16.30 -11.63
N PHE A 208 8.48 17.46 -12.24
CA PHE A 208 9.25 18.66 -11.91
C PHE A 208 8.89 19.22 -10.53
N ALA A 209 7.63 19.13 -10.12
CA ALA A 209 7.24 19.47 -8.75
C ALA A 209 7.90 18.52 -7.73
N LEU A 210 7.87 17.21 -8.00
CA LEU A 210 8.51 16.20 -7.17
C LEU A 210 10.02 16.43 -7.05
N ALA A 211 10.68 16.63 -8.20
CA ALA A 211 12.10 16.93 -8.24
C ALA A 211 12.42 18.24 -7.50
N GLY A 212 11.66 19.31 -7.72
CA GLY A 212 11.86 20.58 -7.03
C GLY A 212 11.73 20.45 -5.51
N LEU A 213 10.70 19.75 -5.02
CA LEU A 213 10.49 19.52 -3.59
C LEU A 213 11.61 18.67 -2.97
N VAL A 214 12.06 17.61 -3.64
CA VAL A 214 13.15 16.74 -3.16
C VAL A 214 14.49 17.48 -3.19
N PHE A 215 14.86 18.08 -4.32
CA PHE A 215 16.16 18.75 -4.48
C PHE A 215 16.25 20.10 -3.76
N SER A 216 15.13 20.65 -3.26
CA SER A 216 15.15 21.78 -2.32
C SER A 216 15.73 21.43 -0.94
N GLY A 217 15.84 20.14 -0.60
CA GLY A 217 16.28 19.66 0.71
C GLY A 217 15.20 19.68 1.80
N LEU A 218 13.95 20.08 1.45
CA LEU A 218 12.81 20.08 2.38
C LEU A 218 12.29 18.68 2.68
N TYR A 219 12.35 17.77 1.69
CA TYR A 219 11.82 16.42 1.78
C TYR A 219 12.90 15.39 1.48
N PRO A 220 12.92 14.23 2.18
CA PRO A 220 13.75 13.10 1.79
C PRO A 220 13.48 12.68 0.34
N GLY A 221 14.51 12.26 -0.37
CA GLY A 221 14.36 11.82 -1.76
C GLY A 221 13.59 10.50 -1.91
N SER A 222 13.74 9.60 -0.92
CA SER A 222 13.03 8.33 -0.90
C SER A 222 11.55 8.50 -0.61
N MET A 223 10.71 7.84 -1.42
CA MET A 223 9.26 7.75 -1.21
C MET A 223 8.88 6.52 -0.38
N VAL A 224 9.85 5.82 0.20
CA VAL A 224 9.67 4.75 1.21
C VAL A 224 10.49 5.09 2.44
N GLY A 225 10.16 4.51 3.60
CA GLY A 225 10.99 4.65 4.79
C GLY A 225 12.34 3.96 4.56
N VAL A 226 13.43 4.69 4.75
CA VAL A 226 14.81 4.17 4.69
C VAL A 226 15.49 4.51 6.01
N PRO A 227 16.13 3.54 6.68
CA PRO A 227 16.91 3.82 7.89
C PRO A 227 18.00 4.85 7.61
N GLY A 228 18.11 5.87 8.47
CA GLY A 228 19.05 6.99 8.33
C GLY A 228 18.46 8.26 7.72
N ASP A 229 17.29 8.20 7.09
CA ASP A 229 16.57 9.41 6.66
C ASP A 229 15.94 10.14 7.86
N ARG A 230 15.87 11.48 7.78
CA ARG A 230 15.29 12.33 8.84
C ARG A 230 13.83 12.01 9.16
N LEU A 231 13.07 11.55 8.16
CA LEU A 231 11.67 11.16 8.28
C LEU A 231 11.25 10.27 7.10
N SER A 232 10.13 9.57 7.25
CA SER A 232 9.48 8.85 6.15
C SER A 232 8.41 9.73 5.48
N ASN A 233 8.43 9.81 4.16
CA ASN A 233 7.38 10.52 3.40
C ASN A 233 6.03 9.80 3.40
N MET A 234 5.89 8.63 4.04
CA MET A 234 4.74 7.74 3.92
C MET A 234 3.87 7.64 5.18
N ALA A 235 4.46 7.80 6.36
CA ALA A 235 3.79 7.59 7.63
C ALA A 235 4.44 8.45 8.74
N PRO A 236 3.88 9.64 9.04
CA PRO A 236 2.79 10.31 8.33
C PRO A 236 3.20 10.82 6.93
N PRO A 237 2.29 10.86 5.94
CA PRO A 237 2.64 11.30 4.61
C PRO A 237 2.94 12.80 4.55
N THR A 238 3.84 13.19 3.66
CA THR A 238 4.20 14.58 3.40
C THR A 238 3.56 15.08 2.10
N PHE A 239 3.56 16.39 1.89
CA PHE A 239 3.05 17.04 0.68
C PHE A 239 3.81 16.58 -0.58
N VAL A 240 5.06 16.12 -0.46
CA VAL A 240 5.80 15.55 -1.59
C VAL A 240 5.06 14.39 -2.26
N ILE A 241 4.25 13.64 -1.50
CA ILE A 241 3.42 12.55 -2.01
C ILE A 241 2.31 13.07 -2.94
N VAL A 242 1.87 14.32 -2.79
CA VAL A 242 0.92 14.95 -3.72
C VAL A 242 1.58 15.20 -5.09
N ALA A 243 2.85 15.61 -5.10
CA ALA A 243 3.61 15.75 -6.34
C ALA A 243 3.90 14.38 -6.98
N LEU A 244 4.25 13.38 -6.17
CA LEU A 244 4.38 11.98 -6.61
C LEU A 244 3.08 11.45 -7.22
N LEU A 245 1.95 11.68 -6.56
CA LEU A 245 0.64 11.33 -7.08
C LEU A 245 0.39 11.96 -8.46
N ALA A 246 0.66 13.25 -8.61
CA ALA A 246 0.48 13.94 -9.90
C ALA A 246 1.35 13.30 -10.99
N PHE A 247 2.63 13.06 -10.71
CA PHE A 247 3.54 12.38 -11.63
C PHE A 247 2.97 11.02 -12.05
N GLN A 248 2.56 10.21 -11.08
CA GLN A 248 2.05 8.86 -11.33
C GLN A 248 0.68 8.85 -12.01
N MET A 249 -0.21 9.81 -11.73
CA MET A 249 -1.45 10.01 -12.46
C MET A 249 -1.18 10.28 -13.94
N GLY A 250 -0.24 11.18 -14.24
CA GLY A 250 0.19 11.45 -15.61
C GLY A 250 0.78 10.22 -16.30
N ALA A 251 1.61 9.45 -15.59
CA ALA A 251 2.16 8.19 -16.10
C ALA A 251 1.06 7.16 -16.42
N VAL A 252 0.06 7.01 -15.55
CA VAL A 252 -1.10 6.16 -15.79
C VAL A 252 -1.86 6.59 -17.05
N GLU A 253 -2.09 7.89 -17.24
CA GLU A 253 -2.76 8.41 -18.44
C GLU A 253 -1.96 8.18 -19.73
N VAL A 254 -0.65 8.39 -19.69
CA VAL A 254 0.24 8.17 -20.84
C VAL A 254 0.28 6.69 -21.23
N LEU A 255 0.31 5.79 -20.25
CA LEU A 255 0.36 4.34 -20.48
C LEU A 255 -1.01 3.72 -20.78
N ARG A 256 -2.11 4.37 -20.40
CA ARG A 256 -3.48 3.87 -20.51
C ARG A 256 -3.81 3.27 -21.88
N PRO A 257 -3.58 3.93 -23.04
CA PRO A 257 -3.99 3.37 -24.34
C PRO A 257 -3.27 2.06 -24.67
N ARG A 258 -1.97 1.99 -24.37
CA ARG A 258 -1.17 0.77 -24.58
C ARG A 258 -1.65 -0.35 -23.66
N MET A 259 -1.91 -0.02 -22.39
CA MET A 259 -2.38 -0.99 -21.42
C MET A 259 -3.77 -1.52 -21.73
N GLN A 260 -4.67 -0.69 -22.27
CA GLN A 260 -6.00 -1.15 -22.71
C GLN A 260 -5.91 -2.22 -23.80
N VAL A 261 -5.07 -2.01 -24.82
CA VAL A 261 -4.84 -3.02 -25.88
C VAL A 261 -4.20 -4.28 -25.31
N LEU A 262 -3.23 -4.13 -24.39
CA LEU A 262 -2.55 -5.26 -23.79
C LEU A 262 -3.51 -6.11 -22.94
N LEU A 263 -4.34 -5.47 -22.11
CA LEU A 263 -5.30 -6.11 -21.21
C LEU A 263 -6.52 -6.72 -21.93
N GLN A 264 -6.72 -6.45 -23.23
CA GLN A 264 -7.71 -7.16 -24.05
C GLN A 264 -7.24 -8.56 -24.46
N ARG A 265 -5.94 -8.88 -24.36
CA ARG A 265 -5.43 -10.20 -24.73
C ARG A 265 -5.79 -11.23 -23.64
N ALA A 266 -6.30 -12.39 -24.04
CA ALA A 266 -6.78 -13.46 -23.15
C ALA A 266 -5.73 -13.89 -22.09
N ARG A 267 -4.43 -13.87 -22.41
CA ARG A 267 -3.36 -14.17 -21.46
C ARG A 267 -3.36 -13.20 -20.27
N TRP A 268 -3.55 -11.91 -20.53
CA TRP A 268 -3.47 -10.85 -19.52
C TRP A 268 -4.76 -10.73 -18.73
N GLN A 269 -5.90 -11.03 -19.35
CA GLN A 269 -7.17 -11.17 -18.64
C GLN A 269 -7.09 -12.30 -17.61
N ARG A 270 -6.70 -13.51 -18.04
CA ARG A 270 -6.50 -14.66 -17.13
C ARG A 270 -5.54 -14.34 -15.99
N PHE A 271 -4.40 -13.72 -16.31
CA PHE A 271 -3.42 -13.31 -15.31
C PHE A 271 -4.01 -12.31 -14.30
N ASN A 272 -4.72 -11.29 -14.78
CA ASN A 272 -5.35 -10.28 -13.94
C ASN A 272 -6.47 -10.88 -13.07
N ASP A 273 -7.25 -11.83 -13.58
CA ASP A 273 -8.31 -12.51 -12.83
C ASP A 273 -7.75 -13.35 -11.69
N VAL A 274 -6.68 -14.13 -11.96
CA VAL A 274 -5.95 -14.88 -10.93
C VAL A 274 -5.44 -13.93 -9.86
N ILE A 275 -4.77 -12.85 -10.26
CA ILE A 275 -4.18 -11.91 -9.30
C ILE A 275 -5.25 -11.21 -8.49
N ASN A 276 -6.34 -10.73 -9.09
CA ASN A 276 -7.40 -10.05 -8.34
C ASN A 276 -8.08 -10.99 -7.35
N ARG A 277 -8.19 -12.28 -7.66
CA ARG A 277 -8.72 -13.29 -6.73
C ARG A 277 -7.84 -13.46 -5.50
N PHE A 278 -6.52 -13.42 -5.67
CA PHE A 278 -5.57 -13.65 -4.58
C PHE A 278 -4.97 -12.37 -3.99
N ALA A 279 -5.24 -11.19 -4.56
CA ALA A 279 -4.55 -9.96 -4.19
C ALA A 279 -4.71 -9.60 -2.71
N LEU A 280 -5.95 -9.66 -2.18
CA LEU A 280 -6.19 -9.35 -0.77
C LEU A 280 -5.59 -10.41 0.18
N PRO A 281 -5.85 -11.72 0.01
CA PRO A 281 -5.19 -12.75 0.84
C PRO A 281 -3.67 -12.69 0.76
N LEU A 282 -3.11 -12.55 -0.45
CA LEU A 282 -1.67 -12.43 -0.65
C LEU A 282 -1.13 -11.21 0.08
N PHE A 283 -1.79 -10.07 -0.07
CA PHE A 283 -1.41 -8.87 0.66
C PHE A 283 -1.51 -9.06 2.19
N LEU A 284 -2.52 -9.74 2.73
CA LEU A 284 -2.61 -9.94 4.17
C LEU A 284 -1.53 -10.89 4.70
N PHE A 285 -1.22 -11.97 3.98
CA PHE A 285 -0.35 -13.04 4.48
C PHE A 285 1.10 -13.01 3.95
N HIS A 286 1.47 -12.03 3.12
CA HIS A 286 2.82 -11.99 2.54
C HIS A 286 3.94 -11.83 3.58
N THR A 287 3.76 -10.99 4.60
CA THR A 287 4.73 -10.83 5.70
C THR A 287 4.73 -12.03 6.62
N THR A 288 3.57 -12.67 6.82
CA THR A 288 3.49 -13.96 7.53
C THR A 288 4.30 -15.04 6.81
N GLY A 289 4.14 -15.18 5.49
CA GLY A 289 4.93 -16.15 4.73
C GLY A 289 6.41 -15.80 4.65
N MET A 290 6.76 -14.51 4.62
CA MET A 290 8.15 -14.07 4.79
C MET A 290 8.71 -14.51 6.14
N ALA A 291 7.99 -14.26 7.25
CA ALA A 291 8.44 -14.66 8.58
C ALA A 291 8.61 -16.19 8.67
N LEU A 292 7.67 -16.96 8.13
CA LEU A 292 7.77 -18.42 8.04
C LEU A 292 8.97 -18.87 7.19
N SER A 293 9.22 -18.21 6.06
CA SER A 293 10.39 -18.49 5.23
C SER A 293 11.69 -18.26 5.99
N GLN A 294 11.77 -17.22 6.82
CA GLN A 294 12.94 -16.95 7.66
C GLN A 294 13.14 -18.03 8.73
N VAL A 295 12.05 -18.51 9.34
CA VAL A 295 12.10 -19.64 10.29
C VAL A 295 12.59 -20.92 9.59
N VAL A 296 12.09 -21.23 8.39
CA VAL A 296 12.54 -22.39 7.61
C VAL A 296 14.03 -22.28 7.29
N THR A 297 14.49 -21.11 6.83
CA THR A 297 15.92 -20.90 6.55
C THR A 297 16.77 -21.06 7.81
N TRP A 298 16.32 -20.53 8.96
CA TRP A 298 16.99 -20.71 10.24
C TRP A 298 17.11 -22.18 10.64
N LEU A 299 16.05 -22.98 10.47
CA LEU A 299 16.06 -24.41 10.77
C LEU A 299 17.03 -25.20 9.87
N ILE A 300 17.22 -24.78 8.62
CA ILE A 300 18.13 -25.43 7.67
C ILE A 300 19.59 -25.02 7.93
N GLN A 301 19.85 -23.74 8.19
CA GLN A 301 21.19 -23.19 8.31
C GLN A 301 21.74 -23.20 9.75
N GLY A 302 20.89 -23.44 10.76
CA GLY A 302 21.25 -23.43 12.18
C GLY A 302 21.57 -22.03 12.74
N SER A 303 21.47 -20.98 11.94
CA SER A 303 21.75 -19.59 12.33
C SER A 303 20.79 -18.62 11.64
N PRO A 304 20.50 -17.46 12.25
CA PRO A 304 19.66 -16.45 11.61
C PRO A 304 20.38 -15.87 10.39
N VAL A 305 19.64 -15.67 9.31
CA VAL A 305 20.13 -14.90 8.16
C VAL A 305 20.32 -13.47 8.64
N ASN A 306 21.56 -13.05 8.85
CA ASN A 306 21.90 -11.67 9.16
C ASN A 306 22.47 -11.05 7.88
N ASP A 307 21.60 -10.41 7.11
CA ASP A 307 21.97 -9.87 5.80
C ASP A 307 22.62 -8.49 6.00
N THR A 308 23.84 -8.50 6.56
CA THR A 308 24.69 -7.31 6.74
C THR A 308 25.50 -6.99 5.49
N THR A 309 25.25 -7.69 4.38
CA THR A 309 26.02 -7.51 3.15
C THR A 309 25.62 -6.20 2.48
N VAL A 310 26.62 -5.38 2.13
CA VAL A 310 26.39 -4.21 1.28
C VAL A 310 25.87 -4.72 -0.07
N PRO A 311 24.75 -4.21 -0.60
CA PRO A 311 24.17 -4.70 -1.85
C PRO A 311 25.16 -4.60 -3.03
N ASP A 312 25.80 -5.71 -3.36
CA ASP A 312 26.66 -5.85 -4.53
C ASP A 312 25.88 -6.42 -5.73
N VAL A 313 26.55 -6.66 -6.86
CA VAL A 313 25.88 -7.20 -8.06
C VAL A 313 25.29 -8.59 -7.80
N GLY A 314 25.94 -9.42 -6.98
CA GLY A 314 25.44 -10.73 -6.59
C GLY A 314 24.13 -10.63 -5.82
N TRP A 315 24.08 -9.75 -4.82
CA TRP A 315 22.90 -9.46 -4.02
C TRP A 315 21.69 -9.06 -4.89
N TRP A 316 21.90 -8.26 -5.95
CA TRP A 316 20.84 -7.86 -6.89
C TRP A 316 20.35 -9.01 -7.76
N LEU A 317 21.25 -9.90 -8.18
CA LEU A 317 20.91 -11.09 -8.97
C LEU A 317 20.13 -12.14 -8.16
N GLU A 318 20.30 -12.16 -6.83
CA GLU A 318 19.58 -13.06 -5.93
C GLU A 318 18.13 -12.61 -5.64
N ARG A 319 17.79 -11.33 -5.84
CA ARG A 319 16.46 -10.79 -5.50
C ARG A 319 15.27 -11.51 -6.17
N PRO A 320 15.34 -11.90 -7.46
CA PRO A 320 14.27 -12.72 -8.07
C PRO A 320 14.09 -14.09 -7.38
N ILE A 321 15.17 -14.66 -6.82
CA ILE A 321 15.16 -15.94 -6.11
C ILE A 321 14.63 -15.76 -4.68
N ALA A 322 14.97 -14.64 -4.03
CA ALA A 322 14.52 -14.29 -2.67
C ALA A 322 12.99 -14.28 -2.51
N VAL A 323 12.24 -14.08 -3.60
CA VAL A 323 10.77 -14.13 -3.64
C VAL A 323 10.21 -15.55 -3.46
N ILE A 324 10.96 -16.58 -3.84
CA ILE A 324 10.47 -17.97 -3.90
C ILE A 324 10.11 -18.51 -2.52
N GLY A 325 10.99 -18.34 -1.52
CA GLY A 325 10.76 -18.82 -0.15
C GLY A 325 9.48 -18.24 0.47
N PRO A 326 9.35 -16.90 0.56
CA PRO A 326 8.13 -16.26 1.05
C PRO A 326 6.88 -16.68 0.27
N LEU A 327 6.96 -16.80 -1.06
CA LEU A 327 5.84 -17.25 -1.89
C LEU A 327 5.39 -18.68 -1.52
N LEU A 328 6.34 -19.61 -1.42
CA LEU A 328 6.05 -21.01 -1.05
C LEU A 328 5.45 -21.12 0.35
N CYS A 329 5.87 -20.26 1.30
CA CYS A 329 5.29 -20.23 2.64
C CYS A 329 3.93 -19.51 2.69
N THR A 330 3.68 -18.50 1.84
CA THR A 330 2.42 -17.77 1.81
C THR A 330 1.29 -18.57 1.13
N LEU A 331 1.58 -19.35 0.08
CA LEU A 331 0.56 -20.07 -0.69
C LEU A 331 -0.28 -21.05 0.15
N PRO A 332 0.28 -21.91 1.03
CA PRO A 332 -0.48 -22.78 1.91
C PRO A 332 -1.36 -22.01 2.89
N VAL A 333 -0.86 -20.90 3.44
CA VAL A 333 -1.62 -20.04 4.37
C VAL A 333 -2.85 -19.45 3.67
N ILE A 334 -2.68 -18.96 2.44
CA ILE A 334 -3.80 -18.49 1.61
C ILE A 334 -4.76 -19.63 1.30
N ALA A 335 -4.28 -20.83 1.00
CA ALA A 335 -5.15 -21.97 0.67
C ALA A 335 -6.01 -22.39 1.87
N LEU A 336 -5.43 -22.44 3.08
CA LEU A 336 -6.13 -22.72 4.33
C LEU A 336 -7.16 -21.63 4.64
N PHE A 337 -6.75 -20.35 4.53
CA PHE A 337 -7.63 -19.21 4.77
C PHE A 337 -8.76 -19.11 3.73
N GLY A 338 -8.44 -19.34 2.46
CA GLY A 338 -9.38 -19.28 1.33
C GLY A 338 -10.44 -20.37 1.38
N ARG A 339 -10.12 -21.57 1.87
CA ARG A 339 -11.11 -22.64 2.12
C ARG A 339 -12.15 -22.22 3.17
N TYR A 340 -11.72 -21.50 4.21
CA TYR A 340 -12.60 -21.01 5.26
C TYR A 340 -13.45 -19.81 4.79
N TRP A 341 -12.85 -18.84 4.11
CA TRP A 341 -13.54 -17.60 3.71
C TRP A 341 -14.41 -17.74 2.45
N MET A 342 -14.08 -18.64 1.51
CA MET A 342 -14.93 -18.89 0.33
C MET A 342 -16.16 -19.73 0.66
N ARG A 343 -16.11 -20.64 1.64
CA ARG A 343 -17.28 -21.40 2.10
C ARG A 343 -18.43 -20.47 2.53
N HIS A 344 -18.13 -19.39 3.25
CA HIS A 344 -19.13 -18.42 3.70
C HIS A 344 -19.67 -17.46 2.61
N ARG A 345 -19.03 -17.34 1.44
CA ARG A 345 -19.62 -16.58 0.30
C ARG A 345 -20.65 -17.41 -0.46
N THR A 346 -20.46 -18.71 -0.54
CA THR A 346 -21.40 -19.61 -1.22
C THR A 346 -22.67 -19.81 -0.38
N GLU A 347 -22.54 -20.00 0.93
CA GLU A 347 -23.68 -20.17 1.86
C GLU A 347 -24.62 -18.95 1.91
N LYS A 348 -24.07 -17.74 1.72
CA LYS A 348 -24.83 -16.48 1.72
C LYS A 348 -25.48 -16.14 0.38
N ALA A 349 -25.08 -16.81 -0.70
CA ALA A 349 -25.68 -16.67 -2.02
C ALA A 349 -26.81 -17.68 -2.26
N THR A 350 -26.85 -18.77 -1.47
CA THR A 350 -27.86 -19.83 -1.55
C THR A 350 -28.99 -19.69 -0.51
N SER A 351 -28.94 -18.70 0.37
CA SER A 351 -30.03 -18.41 1.31
C SER A 351 -31.12 -17.61 0.57
N PRO A 352 -32.38 -18.08 0.50
CA PRO A 352 -33.47 -17.27 -0.04
C PRO A 352 -33.60 -15.99 0.79
N PRO A 353 -33.98 -14.84 0.18
CA PRO A 353 -34.25 -13.64 0.95
C PRO A 353 -35.40 -13.89 1.94
N PRO A 354 -35.35 -13.32 3.16
CA PRO A 354 -36.44 -13.38 4.13
C PRO A 354 -37.68 -12.61 3.67
#